data_AF-A0AAD4X2K8-F1
#
_entry.id   AF-A0AAD4X2K8-F1
#
_cell.length_a   1.000
_cell.length_b   1.000
_cell.length_c   1.000
_cell.angle_alpha   90.00
_cell.angle_beta   90.00
_cell.angle_gamma   90.00
#
_symmetry.space_group_name_H-M   'P 1'
#
loop_
_entity.id
_entity.type
_entity.pdbx_description
1 polymer ?
#
loop_
_entity_poly.entity_id
_entity_poly.type
_entity_poly.pdbx_seq_one_letter_code
_entity_poly.pdbx_strand_id
1 'polypeptide(L)'
;MYLYKKKPFSSISTLEEENHLSVCSENLTRYSNFHQEFVGFSRMAPTDAEAPFRPRELLLEKQKLFQSIQKHTHLKGRYDKLTSVAIPLGLAIACGGMIAQGIYNMSHGIGKKE
;
A
#
# COMPACT_ATOMS: atom_id res chain seq x y z
N MET A 1 -10.78 5.97 -25.37
CA MET A 1 -11.37 4.97 -24.47
C MET A 1 -10.26 3.99 -24.09
N TYR A 2 -9.58 4.19 -22.95
CA TYR A 2 -8.42 3.37 -22.57
C TYR A 2 -8.86 2.15 -21.76
N LEU A 3 -8.72 0.98 -22.38
CA LEU A 3 -8.91 -0.35 -21.77
C LEU A 3 -7.71 -0.66 -20.84
N TYR A 4 -7.94 -0.70 -19.53
CA TYR A 4 -6.96 -1.27 -18.59
C TYR A 4 -7.25 -2.77 -18.39
N LYS A 5 -6.46 -3.60 -19.05
CA LYS A 5 -6.47 -5.07 -18.94
C LYS A 5 -5.59 -5.48 -17.75
N LYS A 6 -6.20 -5.83 -16.63
CA LYS A 6 -5.52 -6.38 -15.43
C LYS A 6 -5.15 -7.84 -15.73
N LYS A 7 -3.86 -8.21 -15.66
CA LYS A 7 -3.40 -9.60 -15.81
C LYS A 7 -3.29 -10.29 -14.44
N PRO A 8 -3.67 -11.58 -14.33
CA PRO A 8 -3.87 -12.25 -13.04
C PRO A 8 -2.56 -12.76 -12.41
N PHE A 9 -2.58 -12.80 -11.09
CA PHE A 9 -1.55 -13.29 -10.19
C PHE A 9 -1.57 -14.82 -10.20
N SER A 10 -0.69 -15.45 -10.98
CA SER A 10 -0.64 -16.91 -11.13
C SER A 10 0.45 -17.52 -10.25
N SER A 11 0.09 -17.93 -9.04
CA SER A 11 0.62 -19.12 -8.34
C SER A 11 0.06 -19.19 -6.93
N ILE A 12 -1.21 -19.59 -6.80
CA ILE A 12 -1.76 -20.12 -5.54
C ILE A 12 -2.37 -21.47 -5.90
N SER A 13 -1.93 -22.49 -5.16
CA SER A 13 -2.33 -23.88 -5.22
C SER A 13 -3.84 -24.06 -5.33
N THR A 14 -4.24 -24.98 -6.20
CA THR A 14 -5.59 -25.31 -6.70
C THR A 14 -6.64 -25.75 -5.67
N LEU A 15 -6.45 -25.48 -4.38
CA LEU A 15 -7.40 -25.82 -3.30
C LEU A 15 -7.98 -24.59 -2.57
N GLU A 16 -7.42 -23.40 -2.77
CA GLU A 16 -7.94 -22.15 -2.18
C GLU A 16 -8.98 -21.46 -3.09
N GLU A 17 -9.02 -21.83 -4.38
CA GLU A 17 -9.87 -21.19 -5.40
C GLU A 17 -11.37 -21.51 -5.20
N GLU A 18 -11.71 -22.73 -4.80
CA GLU A 18 -13.11 -23.17 -4.61
C GLU A 18 -13.79 -22.46 -3.41
N ASN A 19 -13.08 -22.32 -2.29
CA ASN A 19 -13.59 -21.60 -1.12
C ASN A 19 -13.67 -20.09 -1.36
N HIS A 20 -12.71 -19.52 -2.09
CA HIS A 20 -12.72 -18.10 -2.40
C HIS A 20 -13.81 -17.73 -3.42
N LEU A 21 -14.15 -18.62 -4.36
CA LEU A 21 -15.24 -18.43 -5.32
C LEU A 21 -16.63 -18.47 -4.66
N SER A 22 -16.85 -19.37 -3.70
CA SER A 22 -18.09 -19.44 -2.91
C SER A 22 -18.30 -18.17 -2.09
N VAL A 23 -17.27 -17.72 -1.36
CA VAL A 23 -17.31 -16.48 -0.56
C VAL A 23 -17.47 -15.25 -1.47
N CYS A 24 -16.86 -15.25 -2.66
CA CYS A 24 -17.04 -14.18 -3.64
C CYS A 24 -18.47 -14.13 -4.21
N SER A 25 -19.12 -15.27 -4.42
CA SER A 25 -20.48 -15.34 -4.98
C SER A 25 -21.54 -14.80 -4.02
N GLU A 26 -21.46 -15.20 -2.73
CA GLU A 26 -22.33 -14.66 -1.68
C GLU A 26 -22.07 -13.16 -1.41
N ASN A 27 -20.79 -12.75 -1.44
CA ASN A 27 -20.45 -11.33 -1.33
C ASN A 27 -20.94 -10.53 -2.53
N LEU A 28 -20.99 -11.10 -3.75
CA LEU A 28 -21.48 -10.42 -4.94
C LEU A 28 -22.99 -10.16 -4.88
N THR A 29 -23.77 -11.13 -4.36
CA THR A 29 -25.22 -10.93 -4.15
C THR A 29 -25.49 -9.93 -3.02
N ARG A 30 -24.67 -9.94 -1.98
CA ARG A 30 -24.74 -8.93 -0.91
C ARG A 30 -24.34 -7.54 -1.41
N TYR A 31 -23.32 -7.47 -2.27
CA TYR A 31 -22.87 -6.23 -2.91
C TYR A 31 -23.91 -5.69 -3.88
N SER A 32 -24.56 -6.53 -4.69
CA SER A 32 -25.55 -6.07 -5.67
C SER A 32 -26.79 -5.48 -4.99
N ASN A 33 -27.23 -6.07 -3.88
CA ASN A 33 -28.34 -5.54 -3.09
C ASN A 33 -27.94 -4.23 -2.37
N PHE A 34 -26.73 -4.12 -1.83
CA PHE A 34 -26.23 -2.89 -1.21
C PHE A 34 -26.01 -1.75 -2.24
N HIS A 35 -25.53 -2.08 -3.44
CA HIS A 35 -25.33 -1.10 -4.51
C HIS A 35 -26.65 -0.53 -5.03
N GLN A 36 -27.73 -1.33 -5.05
CA GLN A 36 -29.05 -0.88 -5.50
C GLN A 36 -29.67 0.15 -4.53
N GLU A 37 -29.38 0.05 -3.24
CA GLU A 37 -29.78 1.05 -2.24
C GLU A 37 -28.92 2.33 -2.33
N PHE A 38 -27.61 2.19 -2.56
CA PHE A 38 -26.66 3.32 -2.60
C PHE A 38 -26.71 4.15 -3.89
N VAL A 39 -27.04 3.54 -5.04
CA VAL A 39 -27.22 4.27 -6.32
C VAL A 39 -28.48 5.14 -6.33
N GLY A 40 -29.46 4.86 -5.46
CA GLY A 40 -30.61 5.74 -5.24
C GLY A 40 -30.22 7.01 -4.47
N PHE A 41 -29.33 6.90 -3.48
CA PHE A 41 -28.88 8.01 -2.64
C PHE A 41 -27.81 8.90 -3.30
N SER A 42 -26.94 8.33 -4.14
CA SER A 42 -25.80 9.06 -4.73
C SER A 42 -26.15 9.94 -5.94
N ARG A 43 -27.44 10.03 -6.33
CA ARG A 43 -27.91 10.88 -7.43
C ARG A 43 -28.42 12.24 -6.97
N MET A 44 -28.24 12.59 -5.70
CA MET A 44 -28.28 13.98 -5.25
C MET A 44 -26.95 14.63 -5.61
N ALA A 45 -26.94 15.30 -6.76
CA ALA A 45 -25.87 16.23 -7.10
C ALA A 45 -25.73 17.24 -5.96
N PRO A 46 -24.55 17.40 -5.32
CA PRO A 46 -24.35 18.51 -4.42
C PRO A 46 -24.30 19.77 -5.30
N THR A 47 -25.41 20.50 -5.34
CA THR A 47 -25.52 21.77 -6.07
C THR A 47 -24.73 22.91 -5.42
N ASP A 48 -24.05 22.63 -4.30
CA ASP A 48 -23.18 23.57 -3.57
C ASP A 48 -21.82 22.94 -3.20
N ALA A 49 -21.28 22.03 -4.01
CA ALA A 49 -19.94 21.50 -3.78
C ALA A 49 -18.88 22.52 -4.23
N GLU A 50 -18.33 23.27 -3.27
CA GLU A 50 -17.15 24.11 -3.50
C GLU A 50 -16.06 23.29 -4.20
N ALA A 51 -15.53 23.86 -5.29
CA ALA A 51 -14.50 23.19 -6.07
C ALA A 51 -13.31 22.87 -5.16
N PRO A 52 -12.73 21.65 -5.25
CA PRO A 52 -11.60 21.29 -4.40
C PRO A 52 -10.49 22.33 -4.50
N PHE A 53 -9.82 22.65 -3.38
CA PHE A 53 -8.73 23.63 -3.30
C PHE A 53 -7.57 23.39 -4.28
N ARG A 54 -7.51 22.21 -4.91
CA ARG A 54 -6.53 21.84 -5.94
C ARG A 54 -7.25 21.26 -7.15
N PRO A 55 -6.88 21.66 -8.37
CA PRO A 55 -7.45 21.08 -9.59
C PRO A 55 -7.15 19.59 -9.65
N ARG A 56 -8.17 18.79 -10.04
CA ARG A 56 -8.09 17.33 -10.10
C ARG A 56 -7.13 16.81 -11.18
N GLU A 57 -6.77 17.66 -12.14
CA GLU A 57 -5.84 17.37 -13.24
C GLU A 57 -4.48 16.88 -12.72
N LEU A 58 -3.94 17.55 -11.69
CA LEU A 58 -2.66 17.18 -11.08
C LEU A 58 -2.69 15.78 -10.45
N LEU A 59 -3.82 15.38 -9.86
CA LEU A 59 -3.97 14.04 -9.28
C LEU A 59 -4.02 12.97 -10.36
N LEU A 60 -4.73 13.23 -11.46
CA LEU A 60 -4.83 12.29 -12.58
C LEU A 60 -3.46 12.05 -13.23
N GLU A 61 -2.62 13.08 -13.35
CA GLU A 61 -1.25 12.92 -13.84
C GLU A 61 -0.39 12.05 -12.93
N LYS A 62 -0.42 12.30 -11.61
CA LYS A 62 0.31 11.46 -10.63
C LYS A 62 -0.22 10.03 -10.62
N GLN A 63 -1.53 9.84 -10.72
CA GLN A 63 -2.16 8.52 -10.79
C GLN A 63 -1.70 7.75 -12.04
N LYS A 64 -1.70 8.40 -13.22
CA LYS A 64 -1.18 7.78 -14.46
C LYS A 64 0.30 7.39 -14.31
N LEU A 65 1.12 8.26 -13.73
CA LEU A 65 2.55 7.99 -13.48
C LEU A 65 2.77 6.81 -12.53
N PHE A 66 2.03 6.73 -11.42
CA PHE A 66 2.19 5.66 -10.43
C PHE A 66 1.53 4.34 -10.84
N GLN A 67 0.57 4.37 -11.77
CA GLN A 67 -0.05 3.19 -12.35
C GLN A 67 0.75 2.61 -13.52
N SER A 68 1.49 3.43 -14.27
CA SER A 68 2.35 2.96 -15.35
C SER A 68 3.59 2.22 -14.84
N ILE A 69 4.06 2.53 -13.64
CA ILE A 69 5.23 1.89 -13.02
C ILE A 69 4.85 0.54 -12.39
N GLN A 70 5.38 -0.55 -12.96
CA GLN A 70 5.24 -1.92 -12.43
C GLN A 70 6.32 -2.21 -11.36
N LYS A 71 6.24 -1.54 -10.20
CA LYS A 71 7.12 -1.75 -9.03
C LYS A 71 6.29 -1.88 -7.75
N HIS A 72 6.88 -2.46 -6.70
CA HIS A 72 6.29 -2.47 -5.36
C HIS A 72 6.02 -1.05 -4.86
N THR A 73 4.96 -0.89 -4.07
CA THR A 73 4.41 0.42 -3.67
C THR A 73 5.44 1.36 -3.04
N HIS A 74 6.35 0.84 -2.23
CA HIS A 74 7.40 1.60 -1.54
C HIS A 74 8.62 1.95 -2.42
N LEU A 75 8.61 1.58 -3.70
CA LEU A 75 9.71 1.80 -4.66
C LEU A 75 9.25 2.55 -5.92
N LYS A 76 8.04 3.11 -5.90
CA LYS A 76 7.44 3.78 -7.07
C LYS A 76 8.02 5.18 -7.27
N GLY A 77 8.18 5.94 -6.21
CA GLY A 77 8.79 7.27 -6.23
C GLY A 77 10.32 7.22 -6.19
N ARG A 78 10.96 8.26 -6.75
CA ARG A 78 12.41 8.48 -6.59
C ARG A 78 12.77 8.75 -5.13
N TYR A 79 11.93 9.54 -4.44
CA TYR A 79 12.09 9.83 -3.02
C TYR A 79 11.83 8.61 -2.14
N ASP A 80 10.94 7.71 -2.56
CA ASP A 80 10.63 6.49 -1.81
C ASP A 80 11.84 5.59 -1.63
N LYS A 81 12.82 5.59 -2.56
CA LYS A 81 14.08 4.85 -2.38
C LYS A 81 14.91 5.38 -1.21
N LEU A 82 14.96 6.70 -1.05
CA LEU A 82 15.69 7.32 0.05
C LEU A 82 15.00 7.03 1.38
N THR A 83 13.68 7.18 1.43
CA THR A 83 12.91 7.07 2.68
C THR A 83 12.61 5.64 3.10
N SER A 84 12.49 4.69 2.17
CA SER A 84 12.19 3.29 2.50
C SER A 84 13.43 2.39 2.56
N VAL A 85 14.51 2.73 1.84
CA VAL A 85 15.73 1.90 1.79
C VAL A 85 16.87 2.57 2.54
N ALA A 86 17.30 3.76 2.12
CA ALA A 86 18.53 4.34 2.64
C ALA A 86 18.44 4.73 4.13
N ILE A 87 17.40 5.49 4.52
CA ILE A 87 17.23 5.94 5.91
C ILE A 87 16.99 4.75 6.85
N PRO A 88 16.02 3.85 6.58
CA PRO A 88 15.76 2.74 7.50
C PRO A 88 16.92 1.76 7.59
N LEU A 89 17.63 1.49 6.49
CA LEU A 89 18.79 0.59 6.50
C LEU A 89 19.97 1.19 7.26
N GLY A 90 20.27 2.47 7.05
CA GLY A 90 21.32 3.17 7.80
C GLY A 90 21.04 3.18 9.30
N LEU A 91 19.78 3.47 9.68
CA LEU A 91 19.35 3.43 11.06
C LEU A 91 19.46 2.02 11.66
N ALA A 92 19.03 0.99 10.92
CA ALA A 92 19.10 -0.40 11.37
C ALA A 92 20.55 -0.84 11.63
N ILE A 93 21.48 -0.47 10.74
CA ILE A 93 22.91 -0.78 10.91
C ILE A 93 23.47 -0.05 12.14
N ALA A 94 23.18 1.24 12.30
CA ALA A 94 23.67 2.02 13.44
C ALA A 94 23.14 1.47 14.77
N CYS A 95 21.82 1.24 14.87
CA CYS A 95 21.20 0.63 16.04
C CYS A 95 21.76 -0.77 16.31
N GLY A 96 21.85 -1.62 15.28
CA GLY A 96 22.40 -2.97 15.39
C GLY A 96 23.84 -2.98 15.91
N GLY A 97 24.68 -2.06 15.43
CA GLY A 97 26.07 -1.90 15.89
C GLY A 97 26.16 -1.52 17.37
N MET A 98 25.34 -0.55 17.81
CA MET A 98 25.29 -0.14 19.22
C MET A 98 24.80 -1.28 20.13
N ILE A 99 23.79 -2.03 19.70
CA ILE A 99 23.29 -3.19 20.44
C ILE A 99 24.37 -4.27 20.55
N ALA A 100 25.04 -4.60 19.44
CA ALA A 100 26.10 -5.61 19.42
C ALA A 100 27.27 -5.22 20.33
N GLN A 101 27.72 -3.96 20.26
CA GLN A 101 28.78 -3.47 21.16
C GLN A 101 28.32 -3.44 22.63
N GLY A 102 27.07 -3.06 22.90
CA GLY A 102 26.50 -3.11 24.23
C GLY A 102 26.54 -4.52 24.83
N ILE A 103 26.05 -5.52 24.09
CA ILE A 103 26.07 -6.93 24.50
C ILE A 103 27.52 -7.43 24.66
N TYR A 104 28.41 -7.07 23.74
CA TYR A 104 29.82 -7.46 23.81
C TYR A 104 30.50 -6.93 25.08
N ASN A 105 30.34 -5.62 25.37
CA ASN A 105 30.91 -5.00 26.56
C ASN A 105 30.34 -5.60 27.84
N MET A 106 29.02 -5.86 27.89
CA MET A 106 28.36 -6.49 29.04
C MET A 106 28.83 -7.95 29.26
N SER A 107 28.96 -8.75 28.20
CA SER A 107 29.38 -10.16 28.27
C SER A 107 30.86 -10.33 28.66
N HIS A 108 31.72 -9.37 28.30
CA HIS A 108 33.14 -9.42 28.63
C HIS A 108 33.49 -8.62 29.90
N GLY A 109 32.50 -8.01 30.56
CA GLY A 109 32.71 -7.22 31.77
C GLY A 109 33.53 -5.93 31.55
N ILE A 110 33.57 -5.43 30.32
CA ILE A 110 34.32 -4.24 29.89
C ILE A 110 33.47 -2.98 30.09
N GLY A 111 34.09 -1.87 30.51
CA GLY A 111 33.39 -0.58 30.66
C GLY A 111 32.72 -0.36 32.01
N LYS A 112 33.12 -1.12 33.04
CA LYS A 112 32.77 -0.78 34.43
C LYS A 112 33.47 0.53 34.82
N LYS A 113 32.70 1.45 35.38
CA LYS A 113 33.22 2.66 36.01
C LYS A 113 33.77 2.29 37.40
N GLU A 114 34.87 2.90 37.81
CA GLU A 114 35.38 2.83 39.19
C GLU A 114 34.31 3.16 40.24
#